data_AF-A0A067RKK9-F1
#
_entry.id   AF-A0A067RKK9-F1
#
_cell.length_a   1.000
_cell.length_b   1.000
_cell.length_c   1.000
_cell.angle_alpha   90.00
_cell.angle_beta   90.00
_cell.angle_gamma   90.00
#
_symmetry.space_group_name_H-M   'P 1'
#
loop_
_entity.id
_entity.type
_entity.pdbx_description
1 polymer ?
#
loop_
_entity_poly.entity_id
_entity_poly.type
_entity_poly.pdbx_seq_one_letter_code
_entity_poly.pdbx_strand_id
1 'polypeptide(L)'
;MPIKYVGRTTSFKGKTLWEIVGNLKNFGVGRIVVRSTFERYPEPSYLKICKVQALANEDPRKVRILAEKVFRGRKYPKIVEVCSTSYKADYRLLPKDEEQAYCKTDSQVVLEKVRILPRTIPFPPLLREMILADRRAKGGDVTKEPEMEMIFGETRDSLSRKAREDEEPNVMFEPGIGTPRSPELYANIQRS
;
A
#
# COMPACT_ATOMS: atom_id res chain seq x y z
N MET A 1 -0.02 9.73 -37.30
CA MET A 1 -1.15 9.09 -36.58
C MET A 1 -0.73 8.81 -35.15
N PRO A 2 -1.47 9.23 -34.11
CA PRO A 2 -1.10 8.95 -32.73
C PRO A 2 -1.33 7.47 -32.40
N ILE A 3 -0.31 6.77 -31.91
CA ILE A 3 -0.40 5.38 -31.45
C ILE A 3 -1.19 5.37 -30.14
N LYS A 4 -2.38 4.74 -30.14
CA LYS A 4 -3.22 4.59 -28.95
C LYS A 4 -3.06 3.18 -28.40
N TYR A 5 -2.41 3.05 -27.25
CA TYR A 5 -2.30 1.77 -26.56
C TYR A 5 -3.64 1.41 -25.92
N VAL A 6 -4.18 0.24 -26.27
CA VAL A 6 -5.43 -0.29 -25.72
C VAL A 6 -5.11 -1.52 -24.86
N GLY A 7 -5.56 -1.52 -23.61
CA GLY A 7 -5.37 -2.63 -22.68
C GLY A 7 -4.89 -2.20 -21.29
N ARG A 8 -4.71 -3.18 -20.40
CA ARG A 8 -4.20 -2.95 -19.04
C ARG A 8 -2.69 -2.72 -19.11
N THR A 9 -2.24 -1.54 -18.74
CA THR A 9 -0.81 -1.24 -18.61
C THR A 9 -0.23 -2.03 -17.44
N THR A 10 0.95 -2.62 -17.64
CA THR A 10 1.71 -3.28 -16.56
C THR A 10 3.05 -2.58 -16.40
N SER A 11 3.45 -2.37 -15.16
CA SER A 11 4.74 -1.76 -14.80
C SER A 11 5.78 -2.82 -14.41
N PHE A 12 5.55 -4.09 -14.76
CA PHE A 12 6.45 -5.18 -14.40
C PHE A 12 7.70 -5.12 -15.26
N LYS A 13 8.84 -4.94 -14.60
CA LYS A 13 10.15 -4.90 -15.21
C LYS A 13 11.05 -5.89 -14.46
N GLY A 14 11.48 -6.95 -15.14
CA GLY A 14 12.39 -7.91 -14.54
C GLY A 14 12.18 -9.34 -15.02
N LYS A 15 12.61 -10.28 -14.17
CA LYS A 15 12.49 -11.72 -14.37
C LYS A 15 11.58 -12.31 -13.30
N THR A 16 11.16 -13.55 -13.50
CA THR A 16 10.46 -14.32 -12.47
C THR A 16 11.43 -14.73 -11.36
N LEU A 17 10.90 -15.05 -10.16
CA LEU A 17 11.77 -15.57 -9.09
C LEU A 17 12.42 -16.89 -9.48
N TRP A 18 11.70 -17.75 -10.20
CA TRP A 18 12.22 -19.04 -10.66
C TRP A 18 13.47 -18.88 -11.53
N GLU A 19 13.42 -17.96 -12.51
CA GLU A 19 14.57 -17.69 -13.39
C GLU A 19 15.77 -17.10 -12.65
N ILE A 20 15.53 -16.25 -11.64
CA ILE A 20 16.62 -15.67 -10.84
C ILE A 20 17.27 -16.75 -9.98
N VAL A 21 16.44 -17.45 -9.22
CA VAL A 21 16.89 -18.42 -8.21
C VAL A 21 17.49 -19.67 -8.85
N GLY A 22 16.91 -20.15 -9.95
CA GLY A 22 17.41 -21.33 -10.68
C GLY A 22 18.77 -21.12 -11.35
N ASN A 23 19.12 -19.87 -11.69
CA ASN A 23 20.41 -19.54 -12.31
C ASN A 23 21.52 -19.22 -11.29
N LEU A 24 21.20 -19.10 -10.00
CA LEU A 24 22.16 -18.76 -8.96
C LEU A 24 22.68 -20.00 -8.24
N LYS A 25 23.97 -19.98 -7.88
CA LYS A 25 24.56 -20.99 -6.99
C LYS A 25 23.83 -20.99 -5.64
N ASN A 26 23.60 -22.17 -5.08
CA ASN A 26 22.84 -22.37 -3.85
C ASN A 26 21.48 -21.67 -3.85
N PHE A 27 20.81 -21.61 -5.02
CA PHE A 27 19.51 -20.98 -5.18
C PHE A 27 19.46 -19.51 -4.73
N GLY A 28 20.60 -18.82 -4.74
CA GLY A 28 20.68 -17.41 -4.34
C GLY A 28 20.38 -17.15 -2.86
N VAL A 29 20.52 -18.14 -1.97
CA VAL A 29 20.38 -17.93 -0.52
C VAL A 29 21.34 -16.85 -0.04
N GLY A 30 20.82 -15.91 0.75
CA GLY A 30 21.52 -14.73 1.25
C GLY A 30 21.50 -13.52 0.32
N ARG A 31 21.07 -13.68 -0.94
CA ARG A 31 20.99 -12.59 -1.94
C ARG A 31 19.74 -11.73 -1.77
N ILE A 32 19.82 -10.50 -2.26
CA ILE A 32 18.74 -9.52 -2.19
C ILE A 32 18.04 -9.39 -3.54
N VAL A 33 16.71 -9.47 -3.49
CA VAL A 33 15.84 -9.29 -4.64
C VAL A 33 14.89 -8.12 -4.39
N VAL A 34 14.73 -7.27 -5.39
CA VAL A 34 13.83 -6.11 -5.37
C VAL A 34 12.70 -6.33 -6.38
N ARG A 35 11.53 -5.75 -6.12
CA ARG A 35 10.40 -5.78 -7.05
C ARG A 35 10.24 -4.42 -7.72
N SER A 36 10.16 -4.40 -9.05
CA SER A 36 9.91 -3.19 -9.85
C SER A 36 8.62 -2.47 -9.44
N THR A 37 7.58 -3.22 -9.05
CA THR A 37 6.33 -2.65 -8.53
C THR A 37 6.54 -1.78 -7.28
N PHE A 38 7.59 -2.05 -6.50
CA PHE A 38 7.90 -1.32 -5.28
C PHE A 38 8.80 -0.09 -5.50
N GLU A 39 9.36 0.09 -6.71
CA GLU A 39 10.12 1.30 -7.07
C GLU A 39 9.25 2.57 -7.07
N ARG A 40 7.92 2.43 -7.03
CA ARG A 40 6.99 3.56 -6.83
C ARG A 40 7.18 4.25 -5.48
N TYR A 41 7.84 3.57 -4.54
CA TYR A 41 8.13 4.08 -3.22
C TYR A 41 9.59 4.55 -3.18
N PRO A 42 9.87 5.75 -2.65
CA PRO A 42 11.25 6.22 -2.48
C PRO A 42 12.00 5.40 -1.41
N GLU A 43 11.26 4.75 -0.51
CA GLU A 43 11.80 3.97 0.58
C GLU A 43 12.27 2.57 0.09
N PRO A 44 13.40 2.04 0.57
CA PRO A 44 13.93 0.76 0.11
C PRO A 44 12.95 -0.38 0.41
N SER A 45 12.76 -1.27 -0.57
CA SER A 45 11.85 -2.41 -0.46
C SER A 45 12.48 -3.64 -1.10
N TYR A 46 12.87 -4.62 -0.29
CA TYR A 46 13.61 -5.78 -0.75
C TYR A 46 13.25 -7.06 0.00
N LEU A 47 13.66 -8.18 -0.59
CA LEU A 47 13.50 -9.53 -0.06
C LEU A 47 14.89 -10.17 0.00
N LYS A 48 15.35 -10.51 1.20
CA LYS A 48 16.57 -11.29 1.37
C LYS A 48 16.21 -12.77 1.44
N ILE A 49 16.69 -13.55 0.49
CA ILE A 49 16.33 -14.97 0.35
C ILE A 49 16.97 -15.76 1.49
N CYS A 50 16.18 -16.51 2.25
CA CYS A 50 16.66 -17.40 3.31
C CYS A 50 16.63 -18.87 2.86
N LYS A 51 15.51 -19.32 2.28
CA LYS A 51 15.35 -20.68 1.78
C LYS A 51 14.49 -20.69 0.52
N VAL A 52 14.70 -21.69 -0.32
CA VAL A 52 13.99 -21.89 -1.58
C VAL A 52 13.46 -23.31 -1.61
N GLN A 53 12.22 -23.46 -2.03
CA GLN A 53 11.56 -24.73 -2.27
C GLN A 53 10.91 -24.72 -3.65
N ALA A 54 11.30 -25.66 -4.50
CA ALA A 54 10.64 -25.92 -5.77
C ALA A 54 9.29 -26.62 -5.51
N LEU A 55 8.27 -26.27 -6.30
CA LEU A 55 6.95 -26.87 -6.23
C LEU A 55 6.82 -27.90 -7.37
N ALA A 56 6.65 -29.18 -7.04
CA ALA A 56 6.66 -30.26 -8.02
C ALA A 56 5.40 -30.33 -8.90
N ASN A 57 4.24 -29.90 -8.38
CA ASN A 57 2.93 -30.09 -9.03
C ASN A 57 2.20 -28.77 -9.35
N GLU A 58 2.90 -27.63 -9.31
CA GLU A 58 2.34 -26.32 -9.65
C GLU A 58 2.92 -25.78 -10.98
N ASP A 59 2.45 -24.60 -11.39
CA ASP A 59 3.02 -23.82 -12.49
C ASP A 59 4.57 -23.87 -12.46
N PRO A 60 5.24 -24.22 -13.57
CA PRO A 60 6.70 -24.36 -13.62
C PRO A 60 7.44 -23.04 -13.36
N ARG A 61 6.72 -21.91 -13.41
CA ARG A 61 7.25 -20.57 -13.11
C ARG A 61 7.09 -20.18 -11.64
N LYS A 62 6.39 -20.98 -10.83
CA LYS A 62 6.20 -20.72 -9.41
C LYS A 62 7.30 -21.35 -8.58
N VAL A 63 7.67 -20.64 -7.51
CA VAL A 63 8.64 -21.10 -6.54
C VAL A 63 8.24 -20.57 -5.19
N ARG A 64 8.38 -21.39 -4.16
CA ARG A 64 8.16 -20.98 -2.78
C ARG A 64 9.49 -20.53 -2.21
N ILE A 65 9.58 -19.27 -1.80
CA ILE A 65 10.75 -18.75 -1.08
C ILE A 65 10.37 -18.31 0.32
N LEU A 66 11.26 -18.55 1.27
CA LEU A 66 11.23 -17.93 2.59
C LEU A 66 12.26 -16.79 2.58
N ALA A 67 11.81 -15.58 2.89
CA ALA A 67 12.65 -14.40 2.82
C ALA A 67 12.42 -13.45 4.01
N GLU A 68 13.49 -12.78 4.44
CA GLU A 68 13.36 -11.57 5.26
C GLU A 68 12.83 -10.45 4.35
N LYS A 69 11.63 -9.97 4.64
CA LYS A 69 10.99 -8.88 3.88
C LYS A 69 11.32 -7.55 4.56
N VAL A 70 11.75 -6.58 3.77
CA VAL A 70 11.76 -5.16 4.12
C VAL A 70 10.83 -4.46 3.15
N PHE A 71 9.82 -3.77 3.65
CA PHE A 71 8.89 -3.01 2.81
C PHE A 71 8.85 -1.57 3.30
N ARG A 72 9.16 -0.65 2.40
CA ARG A 72 9.22 0.79 2.66
C ARG A 72 10.06 1.12 3.90
N GLY A 73 11.27 0.55 3.98
CA GLY A 73 12.19 0.68 5.11
C GLY A 73 11.79 -0.09 6.38
N ARG A 74 10.61 -0.73 6.44
CA ARG A 74 10.19 -1.52 7.61
C ARG A 74 10.58 -2.98 7.46
N LYS A 75 11.43 -3.46 8.36
CA LYS A 75 11.77 -4.88 8.48
C LYS A 75 10.62 -5.65 9.13
N TYR A 76 10.22 -6.78 8.51
CA TYR A 76 9.21 -7.65 9.09
C TYR A 76 9.83 -8.49 10.21
N PRO A 77 9.15 -8.66 11.35
CA PRO A 77 9.69 -9.41 12.48
C PRO A 77 9.76 -10.92 12.20
N LYS A 78 8.92 -11.41 11.28
CA LYS A 78 8.86 -12.82 10.89
C LYS A 78 9.31 -12.97 9.45
N ILE A 79 9.95 -14.11 9.18
CA ILE A 79 10.27 -14.54 7.82
C ILE A 79 8.96 -14.73 7.05
N VAL A 80 8.91 -14.17 5.84
CA VAL A 80 7.71 -14.18 4.99
C VAL A 80 7.87 -15.24 3.92
N GLU A 81 6.82 -16.02 3.70
CA GLU A 81 6.72 -16.89 2.54
C GLU A 81 6.22 -16.11 1.33
N VAL A 82 6.94 -16.23 0.21
CA VAL A 82 6.53 -15.67 -1.09
C VAL A 82 6.35 -16.83 -2.06
N CYS A 83 5.10 -17.05 -2.46
CA CYS A 83 4.71 -18.09 -3.42
C CYS A 83 3.72 -17.54 -4.45
N SER A 84 2.65 -16.89 -3.98
CA SER A 84 1.59 -16.36 -4.86
C SER A 84 2.08 -15.34 -5.90
N THR A 85 3.13 -14.58 -5.60
CA THR A 85 3.67 -13.56 -6.50
C THR A 85 4.93 -14.00 -7.24
N SER A 86 5.40 -15.24 -7.08
CA SER A 86 6.72 -15.65 -7.61
C SER A 86 6.77 -15.74 -9.13
N TYR A 87 5.63 -16.04 -9.76
CA TYR A 87 5.49 -16.17 -11.21
C TYR A 87 5.51 -14.84 -11.96
N LYS A 88 5.37 -13.71 -11.25
CA LYS A 88 5.34 -12.39 -11.87
C LYS A 88 6.76 -12.02 -12.29
N ALA A 89 6.91 -11.53 -13.52
CA ALA A 89 8.18 -11.05 -14.06
C ALA A 89 8.50 -9.62 -13.56
N ASP A 90 8.46 -9.43 -12.24
CA ASP A 90 8.64 -8.13 -11.60
C ASP A 90 9.84 -8.08 -10.67
N TYR A 91 10.64 -9.14 -10.59
CA TYR A 91 11.80 -9.23 -9.72
C TYR A 91 13.10 -8.86 -10.43
N ARG A 92 14.00 -8.22 -9.69
CA ARG A 92 15.36 -7.91 -10.10
C ARG A 92 16.32 -8.33 -9.00
N LEU A 93 17.38 -9.04 -9.38
CA LEU A 93 18.48 -9.36 -8.48
C LEU A 93 19.37 -8.12 -8.33
N LEU A 94 19.68 -7.76 -7.09
CA LEU A 94 20.58 -6.63 -6.84
C LEU A 94 22.06 -7.07 -6.99
N PRO A 95 22.93 -6.27 -7.63
CA PRO A 95 24.37 -6.54 -7.70
C PRO A 95 24.99 -6.57 -6.28
N LYS A 96 25.99 -7.44 -6.05
CA LYS A 96 26.64 -7.61 -4.72
C LYS A 96 27.15 -6.29 -4.14
N ASP A 97 27.73 -5.45 -4.97
CA ASP A 97 28.36 -4.20 -4.55
C ASP A 97 27.32 -3.17 -4.08
N GLU A 98 26.11 -3.22 -4.65
CA GLU A 98 25.01 -2.31 -4.33
C GLU A 98 24.16 -2.80 -3.14
N GLU A 99 24.22 -4.10 -2.81
CA GLU A 99 23.38 -4.72 -1.76
C GLU A 99 23.54 -4.01 -0.41
N GLN A 100 24.78 -3.74 -0.01
CA GLN A 100 25.05 -3.09 1.27
C GLN A 100 24.57 -1.63 1.30
N ALA A 101 24.75 -0.91 0.19
CA ALA A 101 24.32 0.48 0.10
C ALA A 101 22.79 0.57 0.14
N TYR A 102 22.09 -0.29 -0.61
CA TYR A 102 20.64 -0.34 -0.66
C TYR A 102 20.01 -0.70 0.69
N CYS A 103 20.62 -1.64 1.44
CA CYS A 103 20.20 -1.97 2.80
C CYS A 103 20.47 -0.85 3.81
N LYS A 104 21.61 -0.14 3.73
CA LYS A 104 21.92 0.91 4.70
C LYS A 104 20.93 2.09 4.65
N THR A 105 20.29 2.30 3.50
CA THR A 105 19.18 3.26 3.33
C THR A 105 18.01 3.01 4.29
N ASP A 106 17.92 1.83 4.92
CA ASP A 106 16.95 1.46 5.96
C ASP A 106 16.85 2.48 7.12
N SER A 107 17.88 3.30 7.35
CA SER A 107 17.97 4.14 8.55
C SER A 107 17.48 5.58 8.37
N GLN A 108 17.38 6.07 7.13
CA GLN A 108 17.28 7.53 6.88
C GLN A 108 15.96 7.99 6.29
N VAL A 109 15.19 7.11 5.65
CA VAL A 109 13.87 7.51 5.15
C VAL A 109 12.89 7.40 6.31
N VAL A 110 12.84 8.47 7.09
CA VAL A 110 11.86 8.68 8.14
C VAL A 110 10.51 8.23 7.59
N LEU A 111 9.77 7.45 8.38
CA LEU A 111 8.38 7.08 8.11
C LEU A 111 7.46 8.32 8.22
N GLU A 112 7.92 9.45 7.71
CA GLU A 112 7.52 10.84 7.92
C GLU A 112 6.09 11.13 7.45
N LYS A 113 5.45 10.16 6.81
CA LYS A 113 4.07 10.23 6.38
C LYS A 113 3.25 9.10 6.98
N VAL A 114 3.37 8.89 8.29
CA VAL A 114 2.29 8.20 9.00
C VAL A 114 1.04 9.07 8.84
N ARG A 115 0.11 8.65 8.00
CA ARG A 115 -1.16 9.36 7.83
C ARG A 115 -1.93 9.23 9.13
N ILE A 116 -2.03 10.33 9.87
CA ILE A 116 -2.85 10.39 11.07
C ILE A 116 -4.29 10.64 10.60
N LEU A 117 -5.13 9.64 10.80
CA LEU A 117 -6.52 9.65 10.35
C LEU A 117 -7.43 10.17 11.47
N PRO A 118 -8.51 10.90 11.12
CA PRO A 118 -9.42 11.47 12.09
C PRO A 118 -10.19 10.38 12.84
N ARG A 119 -10.52 10.64 14.11
CA ARG A 119 -11.31 9.70 14.91
C ARG A 119 -12.78 9.71 14.53
N THR A 120 -13.28 10.89 14.24
CA THR A 120 -14.66 11.15 13.87
C THR A 120 -14.70 11.88 12.54
N ILE A 121 -15.76 11.64 11.78
CA ILE A 121 -16.09 12.40 10.58
C ILE A 121 -17.55 12.86 10.64
N PRO A 122 -17.91 13.95 9.96
CA PRO A 122 -19.32 14.32 9.81
C PRO A 122 -20.08 13.23 9.02
N PHE A 123 -21.36 13.03 9.35
CA PHE A 123 -22.22 12.17 8.55
C PHE A 123 -22.37 12.71 7.11
N PRO A 124 -22.57 11.83 6.11
CA PRO A 124 -22.95 12.25 4.76
C PRO A 124 -24.19 13.15 4.77
N PRO A 125 -24.33 14.11 3.83
CA PRO A 125 -25.36 15.16 3.86
C PRO A 125 -26.79 14.65 4.09
N LEU A 126 -27.19 13.59 3.39
CA LEU A 126 -28.53 13.01 3.55
C LEU A 126 -28.73 12.41 4.95
N LEU A 127 -27.77 11.63 5.44
CA LEU A 127 -27.86 10.99 6.75
C LEU A 127 -27.79 12.01 7.88
N ARG A 128 -26.98 13.07 7.72
CA ARG A 128 -26.95 14.22 8.63
C ARG A 128 -28.35 14.81 8.81
N GLU A 129 -29.04 15.14 7.72
CA GLU A 129 -30.39 15.73 7.79
C GLU A 129 -31.42 14.76 8.38
N MET A 130 -31.35 13.46 8.05
CA MET A 130 -32.24 12.45 8.65
C MET A 130 -32.05 12.36 10.17
N ILE A 131 -30.81 12.35 10.66
CA ILE A 131 -30.51 12.30 12.09
C ILE A 131 -31.01 13.57 12.81
N LEU A 132 -30.84 14.74 12.19
CA LEU A 132 -31.35 16.00 12.74
C LEU A 132 -32.88 16.05 12.77
N ALA A 133 -33.55 15.53 11.74
CA ALA A 133 -35.00 15.42 11.70
C ALA A 133 -35.55 14.50 12.79
N ASP A 134 -34.92 13.34 13.01
CA ASP A 134 -35.30 12.40 14.08
C ASP A 134 -35.09 13.01 15.48
N ARG A 135 -34.00 13.77 15.69
CA ARG A 135 -33.74 14.49 16.95
C ARG A 135 -34.80 15.55 17.22
N ARG A 136 -35.20 16.31 16.18
CA ARG A 136 -36.30 17.29 16.27
C ARG A 136 -37.62 16.62 16.64
N ALA A 137 -37.95 15.50 16.01
CA ALA A 137 -39.18 14.75 16.29
C ALA A 137 -39.24 14.20 17.72
N LYS A 138 -38.07 13.91 18.33
CA LYS A 138 -37.94 13.42 19.72
C LYS A 138 -37.78 14.54 20.75
N GLY A 139 -37.82 15.81 20.34
CA GLY A 139 -37.67 16.97 21.23
C GLY A 139 -36.26 17.18 21.79
N GLY A 140 -35.23 16.62 21.13
CA GLY A 140 -33.83 16.77 21.56
C GLY A 140 -33.14 18.00 20.96
N ASP A 141 -32.06 18.46 21.60
CA ASP A 141 -31.25 19.59 21.14
C ASP A 141 -30.61 19.34 19.76
N VAL A 142 -30.88 20.25 18.83
CA VAL A 142 -30.42 20.19 17.42
C VAL A 142 -29.02 20.80 17.24
N THR A 143 -28.49 21.44 18.28
CA THR A 143 -27.30 22.32 18.19
C THR A 143 -26.00 21.57 17.95
N LYS A 144 -25.93 20.26 18.23
CA LYS A 144 -24.72 19.45 18.03
C LYS A 144 -24.76 18.72 16.69
N GLU A 145 -23.81 19.03 15.81
CA GLU A 145 -23.65 18.29 14.57
C GLU A 145 -23.38 16.80 14.87
N PRO A 146 -24.07 15.87 14.17
CA PRO A 146 -23.83 14.45 14.38
C PRO A 146 -22.48 14.06 13.78
N GLU A 147 -21.68 13.33 14.55
CA GLU A 147 -20.38 12.78 14.13
C GLU A 147 -20.42 11.25 14.13
N MET A 148 -19.71 10.64 13.19
CA MET A 148 -19.55 9.20 13.03
C MET A 148 -18.15 8.78 13.44
N GLU A 149 -18.04 7.78 14.33
CA GLU A 149 -16.77 7.18 14.68
C GLU A 149 -16.19 6.37 13.51
N MET A 150 -14.93 6.63 13.16
CA MET A 150 -14.24 5.87 12.12
C MET A 150 -13.54 4.64 12.68
N ILE A 151 -13.76 3.53 11.97
CA ILE A 151 -13.03 2.28 12.13
C ILE A 151 -12.16 2.10 10.90
N PHE A 152 -10.84 2.14 11.08
CA PHE A 152 -9.89 1.90 10.01
C PHE A 152 -9.42 0.45 10.06
N GLY A 153 -9.44 -0.24 8.92
CA GLY A 153 -8.82 -1.55 8.79
C GLY A 153 -7.31 -1.40 8.85
N GLU A 154 -6.69 -1.80 9.96
CA GLU A 154 -5.24 -1.87 10.06
C GLU A 154 -4.73 -3.02 9.18
N THR A 155 -4.02 -2.66 8.12
CA THR A 155 -3.32 -3.65 7.30
C THR A 155 -1.85 -3.67 7.66
N ARG A 156 -1.23 -4.85 7.56
CA ARG A 156 0.19 -5.08 7.91
C ARG A 156 1.15 -4.09 7.23
N ASP A 157 0.78 -3.59 6.05
CA ASP A 157 1.61 -2.75 5.20
C ASP A 157 1.14 -1.27 5.20
N SER A 158 0.11 -0.93 6.00
CA SER A 158 -0.39 0.44 6.10
C SER A 158 0.55 1.34 6.90
N LEU A 159 0.73 2.57 6.40
CA LEU A 159 1.41 3.66 7.10
C LEU A 159 0.39 4.64 7.69
N SER A 160 -0.81 4.19 8.06
CA SER A 160 -1.83 5.06 8.66
C SER A 160 -2.10 4.64 10.09
N ARG A 161 -2.32 5.62 10.96
CA ARG A 161 -2.75 5.39 12.36
C ARG A 161 -3.91 6.30 12.71
N LYS A 162 -4.77 5.86 13.62
CA LYS A 162 -5.82 6.71 14.22
C LYS A 162 -5.16 7.76 15.11
N ALA A 163 -5.65 9.01 15.06
CA ALA A 163 -5.20 10.08 15.96
C ALA A 163 -5.40 9.69 17.44
N ARG A 164 -4.50 10.15 18.32
CA ARG A 164 -4.70 10.11 19.78
C ARG A 164 -5.59 11.28 20.21
N GLU A 165 -6.02 11.30 21.47
CA GLU A 165 -7.02 12.28 21.98
C GLU A 165 -6.58 13.73 21.81
N ASP A 166 -5.27 13.98 21.86
CA ASP A 166 -4.68 15.32 21.81
C ASP A 166 -3.91 15.59 20.49
N GLU A 167 -4.13 14.81 19.43
CA GLU A 167 -3.38 14.92 18.17
C GLU A 167 -4.27 15.32 16.98
N GLU A 168 -3.91 16.40 16.29
CA GLU A 168 -4.63 16.85 15.09
C GLU A 168 -4.39 15.89 13.90
N PRO A 169 -5.44 15.42 13.23
CA PRO A 169 -5.31 14.58 12.05
C PRO A 169 -4.63 15.32 10.89
N ASN A 170 -3.59 14.72 10.31
CA ASN A 170 -2.92 15.24 9.11
C ASN A 170 -3.75 15.01 7.82
N VAL A 171 -4.80 14.19 7.89
CA VAL A 171 -5.71 13.94 6.78
C VAL A 171 -7.09 14.48 7.15
N MET A 172 -7.46 15.59 6.52
CA MET A 172 -8.80 16.15 6.62
C MET A 172 -9.76 15.32 5.76
N PHE A 173 -10.91 14.98 6.32
CA PHE A 173 -12.01 14.38 5.59
C PHE A 173 -13.07 15.44 5.33
N GLU A 174 -13.17 15.91 4.09
CA GLU A 174 -14.22 16.84 3.67
C GLU A 174 -15.38 16.06 3.04
N PRO A 175 -16.60 16.12 3.60
CA PRO A 175 -17.77 15.51 2.97
C PRO A 175 -18.10 16.27 1.67
N GLY A 176 -17.87 15.64 0.51
CA GLY A 176 -18.14 16.24 -0.80
C GLY A 176 -17.67 15.40 -1.98
N ILE A 177 -17.79 15.94 -3.20
CA ILE A 177 -17.40 15.29 -4.48
C ILE A 177 -15.86 15.10 -4.59
N GLY A 178 -15.09 15.76 -3.73
CA GLY A 178 -13.62 15.73 -3.73
C GLY A 178 -13.04 16.22 -5.06
N THR A 179 -11.88 15.68 -5.45
CA THR A 179 -11.25 15.97 -6.75
C THR A 179 -11.60 14.86 -7.76
N PRO A 180 -12.60 15.04 -8.64
CA PRO A 180 -13.00 14.02 -9.60
C PRO A 180 -11.90 13.79 -10.64
N ARG A 181 -11.75 12.54 -11.09
CA ARG A 181 -10.77 12.16 -12.14
C ARG A 181 -11.05 12.84 -13.49
N SER A 182 -12.29 13.23 -13.72
CA SER A 182 -12.77 13.91 -14.92
C SER A 182 -13.52 15.17 -14.50
N PRO A 183 -12.83 16.28 -14.21
CA PRO A 183 -13.44 17.51 -13.70
C PRO A 183 -14.47 18.10 -14.66
N GLU A 184 -14.33 17.86 -15.96
CA GLU A 184 -15.26 18.30 -17.01
C GLU A 184 -16.70 17.81 -16.80
N LEU A 185 -16.88 16.59 -16.29
CA LEU A 185 -18.21 16.01 -16.04
C LEU A 185 -18.96 16.69 -14.87
N TYR A 186 -18.24 17.47 -14.06
CA TYR A 186 -18.76 18.13 -12.87
C TYR A 186 -18.67 19.66 -12.97
N ALA A 187 -18.33 20.21 -14.14
CA ALA A 187 -18.10 21.64 -14.34
C ALA A 187 -19.32 22.52 -13.99
N ASN A 188 -20.54 21.98 -14.16
CA ASN A 188 -21.79 22.70 -13.92
C ASN A 188 -22.43 22.38 -12.55
N ILE A 189 -21.78 21.58 -11.71
CA ILE A 189 -22.29 21.20 -10.40
C ILE A 189 -21.68 22.16 -9.37
N GLN A 190 -22.52 22.91 -8.67
CA GLN A 190 -22.07 23.76 -7.57
C GLN A 190 -21.47 22.88 -6.47
N ARG A 191 -20.22 23.16 -6.10
CA ARG A 191 -19.55 22.48 -4.99
C ARG A 191 -20.10 23.08 -3.70
N SER A 192 -20.96 22.34 -3.02
CA SER A 192 -21.40 22.60 -1.65
C SER A 192 -20.40 22.02 -0.66
#